data_AF-H8ZGK7-F1
#
_entry.id   AF-H8ZGK7-F1
#
_cell.length_a   1.000
_cell.length_b   1.000
_cell.length_c   1.000
_cell.angle_alpha   90.00
_cell.angle_beta   90.00
_cell.angle_gamma   90.00
#
_symmetry.space_group_name_H-M   'P 1'
#
loop_
_entity.id
_entity.type
_entity.pdbx_description
1 polymer ?
#
loop_
_entity_poly.entity_id
_entity_poly.type
_entity_poly.pdbx_seq_one_letter_code
_entity_poly.pdbx_strand_id
1 'polypeptide(L)'
;MLYLHKEIDTLHNVRFNPQYINEQTAVPDKENILQNIDRSNDTVREEDSEGNELPKSTVEHYSALINMFPSPDGKVRIHPKKGCKDSFTSFLKSEHVKEYAHSILAILLLRAEGVPVPLRIENEESTCPKLTWTNECNPEESFSVPICTTSMEGQESNSSSEEANIKKINRKLLQTIKYFLNAEFSQELKESIAQQESVEKENYWENEFTETPAWLIQLYIYYYLETKKNAIDFYDEVAEKLRFCMDVFIQDSSYKDIIMVFFKKLIIRQNTKPSILKWWKEVKWIKNVVEAVKEPQLHPFKDNSQLPAKKTVQEKSEENNKGNNEENNEENN
;
A
#
# COMPACT_ATOMS: atom_id res chain seq x y z
N MET A 1 12.49 10.86 3.12
CA MET A 1 11.11 11.22 3.50
C MET A 1 10.21 9.98 3.53
N LEU A 2 10.53 8.92 2.78
CA LEU A 2 9.96 7.59 3.00
C LEU A 2 10.93 6.82 3.91
N TYR A 3 10.46 6.46 5.10
CA TYR A 3 11.27 5.89 6.18
C TYR A 3 11.35 4.36 6.12
N LEU A 4 10.62 3.74 5.19
CA LEU A 4 10.04 2.41 5.37
C LEU A 4 10.77 1.27 4.66
N HIS A 5 12.03 1.47 4.27
CA HIS A 5 12.77 0.43 3.54
C HIS A 5 12.93 -0.87 4.36
N LYS A 6 12.80 -0.81 5.69
CA LYS A 6 12.90 -1.98 6.59
C LYS A 6 11.56 -2.62 7.01
N GLU A 7 10.41 -2.11 6.58
CA GLU A 7 9.13 -2.39 7.27
C GLU A 7 8.06 -3.08 6.40
N ILE A 8 8.45 -3.67 5.27
CA ILE A 8 7.51 -4.42 4.42
C ILE A 8 6.92 -5.62 5.16
N ASP A 9 7.74 -6.31 5.98
CA ASP A 9 7.28 -7.43 6.81
C ASP A 9 6.34 -6.95 7.93
N THR A 10 6.55 -5.72 8.42
CA THR A 10 5.70 -5.07 9.42
C THR A 10 4.29 -4.81 8.89
N LEU A 11 4.15 -4.32 7.64
CA LEU A 11 2.84 -4.09 7.02
C LEU A 11 1.98 -5.35 6.98
N HIS A 12 2.57 -6.49 6.61
CA HIS A 12 1.85 -7.75 6.55
C HIS A 12 1.32 -8.13 7.93
N ASN A 13 2.14 -8.01 8.98
CA ASN A 13 1.77 -8.34 10.35
C ASN A 13 0.65 -7.42 10.88
N VAL A 14 0.75 -6.12 10.64
CA VAL A 14 -0.26 -5.14 11.08
C VAL A 14 -1.57 -5.33 10.31
N ARG A 15 -1.51 -5.52 8.98
CA ARG A 15 -2.70 -5.68 8.12
C ARG A 15 -3.45 -6.99 8.37
N PHE A 16 -2.80 -7.99 8.94
CA PHE A 16 -3.43 -9.27 9.28
C PHE A 16 -3.39 -9.55 10.77
N ASN A 17 -3.38 -8.51 11.60
CA ASN A 17 -3.44 -8.66 13.04
C ASN A 17 -4.87 -9.09 13.47
N PRO A 18 -5.06 -10.32 13.98
CA PRO A 18 -6.37 -10.83 14.35
C PRO A 18 -6.98 -10.14 15.58
N GLN A 19 -6.19 -9.37 16.34
CA GLN A 19 -6.68 -8.58 17.47
C GLN A 19 -7.60 -7.44 17.03
N TYR A 20 -7.35 -6.87 15.85
CA TYR A 20 -8.05 -5.68 15.37
C TYR A 20 -8.87 -5.93 14.10
N ILE A 21 -8.61 -7.03 13.38
CA ILE A 21 -9.23 -7.31 12.08
C ILE A 21 -10.00 -8.62 12.15
N ASN A 22 -11.25 -8.57 11.67
CA ASN A 22 -12.07 -9.75 11.44
C ASN A 22 -11.72 -10.36 10.09
N GLU A 23 -11.18 -11.56 10.10
CA GLU A 23 -10.97 -12.34 8.88
C GLU A 23 -12.31 -12.88 8.39
N GLN A 24 -12.80 -12.39 7.25
CA GLN A 24 -13.89 -13.07 6.57
C GLN A 24 -13.31 -14.25 5.78
N THR A 25 -13.37 -15.45 6.36
CA THR A 25 -13.12 -16.68 5.61
C THR A 25 -14.27 -16.88 4.61
N ALA A 26 -13.97 -16.84 3.31
CA ALA A 26 -14.89 -17.34 2.31
C ALA A 26 -15.24 -18.80 2.63
N VAL A 27 -16.53 -19.13 2.66
CA VAL A 27 -16.99 -20.51 2.80
C VAL A 27 -16.38 -21.32 1.66
N PRO A 28 -15.71 -22.46 1.92
CA PRO A 28 -15.11 -23.25 0.87
C PRO A 28 -16.19 -23.77 -0.08
N ASP A 29 -16.16 -23.30 -1.33
CA ASP A 29 -16.75 -24.07 -2.42
C ASP A 29 -15.97 -25.38 -2.53
N LYS A 30 -16.71 -26.49 -2.50
CA LYS A 30 -16.17 -27.84 -2.43
C LYS A 30 -15.17 -28.07 -3.57
N GLU A 31 -14.04 -28.71 -3.24
CA GLU A 31 -13.02 -29.33 -4.12
C GLU A 31 -11.67 -28.63 -4.39
N ASN A 32 -11.26 -27.59 -3.65
CA ASN A 32 -9.84 -27.19 -3.65
C ASN A 32 -9.29 -26.81 -2.27
N ILE A 33 -8.29 -27.58 -1.80
CA ILE A 33 -7.68 -27.46 -0.46
C ILE A 33 -6.69 -26.27 -0.37
N LEU A 34 -6.44 -25.56 -1.47
CA LEU A 34 -5.78 -24.24 -1.46
C LEU A 34 -6.85 -23.15 -1.46
N GLN A 35 -7.45 -22.89 -0.30
CA GLN A 35 -8.40 -21.78 -0.16
C GLN A 35 -7.68 -20.45 -0.44
N ASN A 36 -7.93 -19.85 -1.60
CA ASN A 36 -7.71 -18.41 -1.79
C ASN A 36 -8.76 -17.69 -0.94
N ILE A 37 -8.40 -17.31 0.28
CA ILE A 37 -9.24 -16.49 1.15
C ILE A 37 -9.40 -15.12 0.49
N ASP A 38 -10.60 -14.76 0.03
CA ASP A 38 -10.90 -13.42 -0.48
C ASP A 38 -11.04 -12.45 0.69
N ARG A 39 -9.93 -11.79 1.06
CA ARG A 39 -9.85 -10.79 2.14
C ARG A 39 -10.28 -9.38 1.71
N SER A 40 -10.99 -9.24 0.58
CA SER A 40 -11.53 -7.94 0.12
C SER A 40 -12.58 -7.35 1.06
N ASN A 41 -13.19 -8.20 1.90
CA ASN A 41 -14.26 -7.84 2.84
C ASN A 41 -13.80 -7.85 4.29
N ASP A 42 -12.49 -7.81 4.55
CA ASP A 42 -11.99 -7.63 5.92
C ASP A 42 -12.63 -6.39 6.55
N THR A 43 -13.05 -6.53 7.80
CA THR A 43 -13.59 -5.43 8.60
C THR A 43 -12.79 -5.30 9.88
N VAL A 44 -12.82 -4.10 10.45
CA VAL A 44 -12.22 -3.85 11.76
C VAL A 44 -13.14 -4.44 12.83
N ARG A 45 -12.55 -4.93 13.90
CA ARG A 45 -13.28 -5.30 15.12
C ARG A 45 -13.75 -4.03 15.83
N GLU A 46 -14.94 -4.10 16.40
CA GLU A 46 -15.44 -3.04 17.29
C GLU A 46 -15.17 -3.37 18.76
N GLU A 47 -14.90 -4.64 19.08
CA GLU A 47 -14.66 -5.14 20.43
C GLU A 47 -13.41 -6.05 20.48
N ASP A 48 -12.74 -6.07 21.63
CA ASP A 48 -11.62 -6.97 21.91
C ASP A 48 -12.07 -8.42 22.20
N SER A 49 -11.14 -9.32 22.52
CA SER A 49 -11.45 -10.71 22.83
C SER A 49 -12.25 -10.91 24.13
N GLU A 50 -12.29 -9.90 24.99
CA GLU A 50 -13.01 -9.90 26.26
C GLU A 50 -14.40 -9.22 26.13
N GLY A 51 -14.72 -8.67 24.95
CA GLY A 51 -15.97 -7.97 24.66
C GLY A 51 -15.96 -6.49 25.05
N ASN A 52 -14.80 -5.90 25.32
CA ASN A 52 -14.70 -4.46 25.57
C ASN A 52 -14.62 -3.70 24.24
N GLU A 53 -15.31 -2.56 24.15
CA GLU A 53 -15.26 -1.68 22.98
C GLU A 53 -13.84 -1.18 22.74
N LEU A 54 -13.37 -1.31 21.50
CA LEU A 54 -12.06 -0.81 21.11
C LEU A 54 -12.05 0.73 21.06
N PRO A 55 -10.93 1.39 21.39
CA PRO A 55 -10.82 2.83 21.26
C PRO A 55 -11.14 3.28 19.84
N LYS A 56 -11.93 4.35 19.71
CA LYS A 56 -12.34 4.91 18.42
C LYS A 56 -11.14 5.19 17.49
N SER A 57 -10.03 5.71 18.04
CA SER A 57 -8.80 5.98 17.30
C SER A 57 -8.21 4.72 16.67
N THR A 58 -8.23 3.60 17.39
CA THR A 58 -7.81 2.28 16.90
C THR A 58 -8.72 1.81 15.77
N VAL A 59 -10.05 1.89 15.96
CA VAL A 59 -11.03 1.48 14.94
C VAL A 59 -10.86 2.30 13.65
N GLU A 60 -10.69 3.62 13.78
CA GLU A 60 -10.46 4.51 12.63
C GLU A 60 -9.13 4.24 11.93
N HIS A 61 -8.04 3.98 12.68
CA HIS A 61 -6.74 3.64 12.11
C HIS A 61 -6.79 2.35 11.29
N TYR A 62 -7.29 1.25 11.87
CA TYR A 62 -7.36 -0.04 11.17
C TYR A 62 -8.36 0.01 10.00
N SER A 63 -9.40 0.87 10.08
CA SER A 63 -10.33 1.08 8.96
C SER A 63 -9.63 1.76 7.80
N ALA A 64 -8.82 2.79 8.07
CA ALA A 64 -8.00 3.44 7.07
C ALA A 64 -6.96 2.49 6.47
N LEU A 65 -6.30 1.66 7.30
CA LEU A 65 -5.34 0.64 6.87
C LEU A 65 -5.97 -0.34 5.88
N ILE A 66 -7.12 -0.94 6.20
CA ILE A 66 -7.82 -1.88 5.31
C ILE A 66 -8.17 -1.22 3.98
N ASN A 67 -8.71 0.00 4.01
CA ASN A 67 -9.16 0.73 2.83
C ASN A 67 -8.00 1.15 1.91
N MET A 68 -6.84 1.49 2.48
CA MET A 68 -5.65 1.89 1.74
C MET A 68 -4.84 0.70 1.22
N PHE A 69 -4.90 -0.43 1.94
CA PHE A 69 -4.14 -1.64 1.65
C PHE A 69 -5.06 -2.86 1.50
N PRO A 70 -5.87 -2.93 0.42
CA PRO A 70 -6.69 -4.10 0.13
C PRO A 70 -5.84 -5.36 -0.11
N SER A 71 -6.43 -6.53 0.14
CA SER A 71 -5.77 -7.84 0.07
C SER A 71 -6.64 -8.92 -0.60
N PRO A 72 -7.16 -8.69 -1.83
CA PRO A 72 -8.14 -9.60 -2.46
C PRO A 72 -7.65 -11.04 -2.64
N ASP A 73 -6.33 -11.25 -2.74
CA ASP A 73 -5.68 -12.55 -2.88
C ASP A 73 -4.86 -12.94 -1.64
N GLY A 74 -5.19 -12.35 -0.48
CA GLY A 74 -4.42 -12.52 0.75
C GLY A 74 -3.05 -11.84 0.73
N LYS A 75 -2.72 -11.06 -0.31
CA LYS A 75 -1.48 -10.27 -0.38
C LYS A 75 -1.79 -8.80 -0.24
N VAL A 76 -1.07 -8.12 0.64
CA VAL A 76 -1.24 -6.68 0.86
C VAL A 76 -0.80 -5.91 -0.38
N ARG A 77 -1.69 -5.08 -0.94
CA ARG A 77 -1.44 -4.25 -2.11
C ARG A 77 -2.13 -2.91 -1.94
N ILE A 78 -1.68 -1.87 -2.64
CA ILE A 78 -2.45 -0.62 -2.76
C ILE A 78 -3.45 -0.66 -3.91
N HIS A 79 -3.25 -1.55 -4.89
CA HIS A 79 -4.16 -1.74 -5.99
C HIS A 79 -5.23 -2.74 -5.59
N PRO A 80 -6.52 -2.36 -5.68
CA PRO A 80 -7.57 -3.31 -5.41
C PRO A 80 -7.71 -4.31 -6.56
N LYS A 81 -8.58 -5.31 -6.39
CA LYS A 81 -8.96 -6.26 -7.45
C LYS A 81 -9.44 -5.50 -8.70
N LYS A 82 -9.14 -6.03 -9.88
CA LYS A 82 -9.57 -5.44 -11.17
C LYS A 82 -11.08 -5.13 -11.13
N GLY A 83 -11.44 -3.88 -11.39
CA GLY A 83 -12.84 -3.41 -11.36
C GLY A 83 -13.28 -2.70 -10.08
N CYS A 84 -12.49 -2.71 -9.00
CA CYS A 84 -12.79 -1.94 -7.79
C CYS A 84 -12.55 -0.44 -8.02
N LYS A 85 -13.67 0.30 -8.09
CA LYS A 85 -13.67 1.75 -8.33
C LYS A 85 -13.68 2.56 -7.03
N ASP A 86 -13.93 1.92 -5.90
CA ASP A 86 -14.11 2.56 -4.59
C ASP A 86 -12.84 2.62 -3.72
N SER A 87 -11.69 2.16 -4.21
CA SER A 87 -10.42 2.25 -3.47
C SER A 87 -9.79 3.64 -3.48
N PHE A 88 -8.91 3.91 -2.49
CA PHE A 88 -8.13 5.14 -2.43
C PHE A 88 -7.22 5.31 -3.66
N THR A 89 -6.59 4.23 -4.13
CA THR A 89 -5.74 4.27 -5.34
C THR A 89 -6.57 4.58 -6.59
N SER A 90 -7.76 3.99 -6.72
CA SER A 90 -8.67 4.25 -7.84
C SER A 90 -9.11 5.70 -7.88
N PHE A 91 -9.36 6.30 -6.71
CA PHE A 91 -9.64 7.73 -6.58
C PHE A 91 -8.46 8.59 -7.06
N LEU A 92 -7.25 8.35 -6.54
CA LEU A 92 -6.07 9.13 -6.92
C LEU A 92 -5.69 8.99 -8.39
N LYS A 93 -6.00 7.85 -9.03
CA LYS A 93 -5.73 7.61 -10.46
C LYS A 93 -6.90 8.00 -11.37
N SER A 94 -8.01 8.50 -10.83
CA SER A 94 -9.17 8.87 -11.64
C SER A 94 -8.91 10.14 -12.46
N GLU A 95 -9.61 10.27 -13.59
CA GLU A 95 -9.36 11.33 -14.58
C GLU A 95 -9.41 12.73 -13.97
N HIS A 96 -10.35 12.98 -13.05
CA HIS A 96 -10.56 14.28 -12.41
C HIS A 96 -9.66 14.56 -11.20
N VAL A 97 -8.82 13.59 -10.81
CA VAL A 97 -8.03 13.66 -9.56
C VAL A 97 -6.54 13.45 -9.82
N LYS A 98 -6.18 12.71 -10.88
CA LYS A 98 -4.80 12.31 -11.17
C LYS A 98 -3.80 13.47 -11.23
N GLU A 99 -4.24 14.65 -11.67
CA GLU A 99 -3.40 15.86 -11.72
C GLU A 99 -3.08 16.41 -10.32
N TYR A 100 -3.98 16.22 -9.35
CA TYR A 100 -3.81 16.64 -7.95
C TYR A 100 -3.33 15.52 -7.03
N ALA A 101 -3.03 14.33 -7.55
CA ALA A 101 -2.76 13.15 -6.72
C ALA A 101 -1.55 13.37 -5.81
N HIS A 102 -0.46 13.96 -6.32
CA HIS A 102 0.70 14.30 -5.49
C HIS A 102 0.35 15.39 -4.48
N SER A 103 -0.40 16.43 -4.85
CA SER A 103 -0.84 17.48 -3.94
C SER A 103 -1.68 16.94 -2.80
N ILE A 104 -2.64 16.06 -3.08
CA ILE A 104 -3.47 15.39 -2.08
C ILE A 104 -2.57 14.58 -1.13
N LEU A 105 -1.68 13.74 -1.66
CA LEU A 105 -0.79 12.92 -0.82
C LEU A 105 0.15 13.78 0.03
N ALA A 106 0.68 14.89 -0.53
CA ALA A 106 1.55 15.80 0.19
C ALA A 106 0.82 16.48 1.34
N ILE A 107 -0.41 16.96 1.10
CA ILE A 107 -1.23 17.60 2.13
C ILE A 107 -1.61 16.58 3.22
N LEU A 108 -2.01 15.36 2.86
CA LEU A 108 -2.34 14.32 3.84
C LEU A 108 -1.11 13.94 4.67
N LEU A 109 0.08 13.88 4.08
CA LEU A 109 1.33 13.66 4.81
C LEU A 109 1.60 14.79 5.81
N LEU A 110 1.45 16.05 5.40
CA LEU A 110 1.62 17.20 6.28
C LEU A 110 0.61 17.16 7.44
N ARG A 111 -0.66 16.88 7.17
CA ARG A 111 -1.70 16.70 8.19
C ARG A 111 -1.38 15.58 9.17
N ALA A 112 -0.92 14.44 8.66
CA ALA A 112 -0.54 13.28 9.47
C ALA A 112 0.66 13.54 10.39
N GLU A 113 1.52 14.50 10.03
CA GLU A 113 2.64 14.98 10.88
C GLU A 113 2.24 16.19 11.74
N GLY A 114 0.94 16.53 11.77
CA GLY A 114 0.36 17.61 12.57
C GLY A 114 0.59 19.02 12.02
N VAL A 115 1.09 19.16 10.79
CA VAL A 115 1.20 20.46 10.12
C VAL A 115 -0.20 20.93 9.70
N PRO A 116 -0.61 22.16 10.06
CA PRO A 116 -1.91 22.69 9.63
C PRO A 116 -1.92 22.95 8.12
N VAL A 117 -2.97 22.48 7.44
CA VAL A 117 -3.18 22.71 6.01
C VAL A 117 -4.68 22.93 5.77
N PRO A 118 -5.11 23.93 4.98
CA PRO A 118 -6.51 24.22 4.70
C PRO A 118 -7.10 23.24 3.67
N LEU A 119 -7.24 21.98 4.09
CA LEU A 119 -7.92 20.90 3.35
C LEU A 119 -9.19 20.52 4.09
N ARG A 120 -10.32 20.52 3.39
CA ARG A 120 -11.63 20.20 3.98
C ARG A 120 -12.49 19.37 3.04
N ILE A 121 -13.49 18.70 3.62
CA ILE A 121 -14.55 18.04 2.86
C ILE A 121 -15.75 18.98 2.84
N GLU A 122 -16.24 19.30 1.65
CA GLU A 122 -17.41 20.14 1.42
C GLU A 122 -18.62 19.29 1.06
N ASN A 123 -19.80 19.72 1.51
CA ASN A 123 -21.10 19.06 1.26
C ASN A 123 -21.07 17.57 1.64
N GLU A 124 -20.62 17.27 2.85
CA GLU A 124 -20.39 15.90 3.30
C GLU A 124 -21.65 15.02 3.27
N GLU A 125 -22.81 15.59 3.57
CA GLU A 125 -24.11 14.90 3.54
C GLU A 125 -24.65 14.68 2.12
N SER A 126 -23.99 15.24 1.10
CA SER A 126 -24.42 15.11 -0.29
C SER A 126 -24.07 13.74 -0.89
N THR A 127 -24.71 13.41 -2.01
CA THR A 127 -24.42 12.18 -2.77
C THR A 127 -23.03 12.18 -3.42
N CYS A 128 -22.39 13.36 -3.51
CA CYS A 128 -21.02 13.49 -4.01
C CYS A 128 -20.30 14.64 -3.29
N PRO A 129 -19.75 14.39 -2.08
CA PRO A 129 -18.92 15.33 -1.36
C PRO A 129 -17.68 15.72 -2.17
N LYS A 130 -17.06 16.86 -1.84
CA LYS A 130 -15.84 17.32 -2.50
C LYS A 130 -14.70 17.47 -1.52
N LEU A 131 -13.51 17.02 -1.90
CA LEU A 131 -12.27 17.34 -1.21
C LEU A 131 -11.73 18.64 -1.79
N THR A 132 -11.68 19.68 -0.97
CA THR A 132 -11.29 21.02 -1.39
C THR A 132 -10.07 21.48 -0.61
N TRP A 133 -9.01 21.83 -1.34
CA TRP A 133 -7.85 22.54 -0.81
C TRP A 133 -7.89 23.99 -1.29
N THR A 134 -7.65 24.93 -0.39
CA THR A 134 -7.65 26.37 -0.71
C THR A 134 -6.26 26.95 -0.47
N ASN A 135 -5.69 27.56 -1.50
CA ASN A 135 -4.50 28.38 -1.41
C ASN A 135 -4.91 29.86 -1.40
N GLU A 136 -4.93 30.47 -0.22
CA GLU A 136 -5.31 31.88 -0.08
C GLU A 136 -4.27 32.84 -0.71
N CYS A 137 -3.02 32.40 -0.84
CA CYS A 137 -1.95 33.18 -1.46
C CYS A 137 -1.98 33.09 -2.99
N ASN A 138 -2.42 31.95 -3.54
CA ASN A 138 -2.59 31.74 -4.97
C ASN A 138 -3.85 30.91 -5.28
N PRO A 139 -5.03 31.55 -5.39
CA PRO A 139 -6.29 30.84 -5.57
C PRO A 139 -6.35 29.94 -6.81
N GLU A 140 -5.57 30.25 -7.86
CA GLU A 140 -5.52 29.45 -9.10
C GLU A 140 -4.93 28.04 -8.90
N GLU A 141 -4.13 27.84 -7.86
CA GLU A 141 -3.60 26.52 -7.50
C GLU A 141 -4.57 25.69 -6.65
N SER A 142 -5.66 26.30 -6.18
CA SER A 142 -6.67 25.60 -5.37
C SER A 142 -7.36 24.53 -6.20
N PHE A 143 -7.77 23.44 -5.55
CA PHE A 143 -8.51 22.36 -6.22
C PHE A 143 -9.73 21.94 -5.42
N SER A 144 -10.73 21.42 -6.13
CA SER A 144 -11.92 20.81 -5.55
C SER A 144 -12.29 19.58 -6.36
N VAL A 145 -12.13 18.40 -5.76
CA VAL A 145 -12.31 17.12 -6.45
C VAL A 145 -13.42 16.26 -5.83
N PRO A 146 -14.22 15.54 -6.63
CA PRO A 146 -15.35 14.76 -6.13
C PRO A 146 -14.93 13.46 -5.43
N ILE A 147 -15.55 13.15 -4.29
CA ILE A 147 -15.39 11.92 -3.49
C ILE A 147 -16.56 10.96 -3.78
N CYS A 148 -16.87 10.73 -5.06
CA CYS A 148 -17.93 9.82 -5.46
C CYS A 148 -17.52 8.92 -6.62
N THR A 149 -18.16 7.76 -6.70
CA THR A 149 -18.00 6.82 -7.81
C THR A 149 -19.13 6.99 -8.80
N THR A 150 -18.83 6.83 -10.09
CA THR A 150 -19.84 6.78 -11.16
C THR A 150 -20.22 5.31 -11.39
N SER A 151 -21.47 4.97 -11.09
CA SER A 151 -22.05 3.68 -11.46
C SER A 151 -22.81 3.84 -12.76
N MET A 152 -22.52 2.97 -13.74
CA MET A 152 -23.42 2.72 -14.86
C MET A 152 -24.34 1.59 -14.41
N GLU A 153 -25.46 1.91 -13.79
CA GLU A 153 -26.52 0.91 -13.62
C GLU A 153 -27.19 0.74 -14.98
N GLY A 154 -26.99 -0.44 -15.57
CA GLY A 154 -27.72 -0.85 -16.76
C GLY A 154 -29.20 -0.94 -16.42
N GLN A 155 -29.97 0.03 -16.90
CA GLN A 155 -31.40 -0.15 -17.04
C GLN A 155 -31.60 -1.20 -18.13
N GLU A 156 -31.86 -2.45 -17.74
CA GLU A 156 -32.64 -3.37 -18.57
C GLU A 156 -34.08 -2.84 -18.64
N SER A 157 -34.26 -1.69 -19.28
CA SER A 157 -35.59 -1.24 -19.70
C SER A 157 -35.43 -0.47 -21.00
N ASN A 158 -36.14 -0.97 -22.01
CA ASN A 158 -36.21 -0.41 -23.34
C ASN A 158 -36.80 1.01 -23.30
N SER A 159 -35.98 2.02 -23.07
CA SER A 159 -36.30 3.40 -23.41
C SER A 159 -35.03 4.19 -23.69
N SER A 160 -35.03 4.82 -24.87
CA SER A 160 -33.95 5.60 -25.45
C SER A 160 -33.70 6.92 -24.71
N SER A 161 -33.03 6.87 -23.57
CA SER A 161 -32.52 8.08 -22.90
C SER A 161 -31.12 7.84 -22.38
N GLU A 162 -30.22 8.79 -22.65
CA GLU A 162 -28.85 8.92 -22.14
C GLU A 162 -28.62 8.14 -20.83
N GLU A 163 -27.60 7.27 -20.81
CA GLU A 163 -27.13 6.60 -19.60
C GLU A 163 -26.77 7.64 -18.53
N ALA A 164 -27.71 7.96 -17.65
CA ALA A 164 -27.50 8.89 -16.56
C ALA A 164 -26.56 8.24 -15.54
N ASN A 165 -25.28 8.57 -15.61
CA ASN A 165 -24.28 8.14 -14.63
C ASN A 165 -24.71 8.55 -13.22
N ILE A 166 -25.17 7.59 -12.40
CA ILE A 166 -25.56 7.86 -11.02
C ILE A 166 -24.29 7.99 -10.19
N LYS A 167 -24.10 9.18 -9.59
CA LYS A 167 -23.01 9.45 -8.64
C LYS A 167 -23.39 8.90 -7.27
N LYS A 168 -22.56 8.02 -6.73
CA LYS A 168 -22.73 7.44 -5.39
C LYS A 168 -21.52 7.77 -4.52
N ILE A 169 -21.80 8.24 -3.30
CA ILE A 169 -20.79 8.56 -2.30
C ILE A 169 -19.88 7.35 -2.03
N ASN A 170 -18.57 7.60 -2.03
CA ASN A 170 -17.60 6.58 -1.67
C ASN A 170 -17.30 6.66 -0.16
N ARG A 171 -18.03 5.89 0.64
CA ARG A 171 -17.91 5.94 2.12
C ARG A 171 -16.54 5.51 2.64
N LYS A 172 -15.94 4.45 2.06
CA LYS A 172 -14.61 3.96 2.46
C LYS A 172 -13.55 5.05 2.25
N LEU A 173 -13.55 5.65 1.06
CA LEU A 173 -12.67 6.77 0.73
C LEU A 173 -12.89 7.98 1.64
N LEU A 174 -14.14 8.35 1.89
CA LEU A 174 -14.48 9.46 2.77
C LEU A 174 -13.94 9.23 4.19
N GLN A 175 -14.15 8.04 4.74
CA GLN A 175 -13.63 7.66 6.06
C GLN A 175 -12.10 7.71 6.09
N THR A 176 -11.41 7.19 5.07
CA THR A 176 -9.95 7.24 4.98
C THR A 176 -9.42 8.68 4.94
N ILE A 177 -10.03 9.57 4.15
CA ILE A 177 -9.60 10.98 4.10
C ILE A 177 -9.84 11.65 5.46
N LYS A 178 -11.01 11.41 6.07
CA LYS A 178 -11.35 11.95 7.40
C LYS A 178 -10.35 11.52 8.47
N TYR A 179 -9.92 10.28 8.46
CA TYR A 179 -8.92 9.78 9.40
C TYR A 179 -7.67 10.66 9.41
N PHE A 180 -7.14 11.02 8.23
CA PHE A 180 -5.98 11.92 8.15
C PHE A 180 -6.31 13.38 8.43
N LEU A 181 -7.51 13.85 8.09
CA LEU A 181 -7.93 15.22 8.42
C LEU A 181 -8.11 15.40 9.93
N ASN A 182 -8.52 14.36 10.64
CA ASN A 182 -8.69 14.36 12.08
C ASN A 182 -7.41 13.94 12.82
N ALA A 183 -6.30 13.71 12.11
CA ALA A 183 -5.00 13.46 12.74
C ALA A 183 -4.64 14.70 13.56
N GLU A 184 -4.77 14.57 14.88
CA GLU A 184 -4.36 15.62 15.80
C GLU A 184 -2.86 15.57 16.01
N PHE A 185 -2.27 16.74 16.24
CA PHE A 185 -0.92 16.82 16.73
C PHE A 185 -0.92 16.38 18.20
N SER A 186 -0.71 15.09 18.43
CA SER A 186 -0.85 14.50 19.77
C SER A 186 0.14 15.12 20.77
N GLN A 187 -0.24 15.12 22.04
CA GLN A 187 0.65 15.51 23.13
C GLN A 187 1.89 14.60 23.18
N GLU A 188 1.77 13.31 22.81
CA GLU A 188 2.95 12.43 22.70
C GLU A 188 3.91 12.88 21.59
N LEU A 189 3.41 13.42 20.47
CA LEU A 189 4.27 13.97 19.42
C LEU A 189 5.02 15.22 19.92
N LYS A 190 4.40 16.07 20.73
CA LYS A 190 5.07 17.19 21.43
C LYS A 190 6.16 16.71 22.38
N GLU A 191 5.87 15.68 23.16
CA GLU A 191 6.81 15.09 24.11
C GLU A 191 7.98 14.40 23.40
N SER A 192 7.72 13.71 22.29
CA SER A 192 8.75 13.06 21.46
C SER A 192 9.71 14.05 20.78
N ILE A 193 9.21 15.25 20.44
CA ILE A 193 9.98 16.39 19.94
C ILE A 193 10.83 16.99 21.06
N ALA A 194 10.30 17.11 22.27
CA ALA A 194 11.05 17.58 23.43
C ALA A 194 12.15 16.58 23.87
N GLN A 195 11.93 15.28 23.65
CA GLN A 195 12.81 14.18 24.07
C GLN A 195 13.74 13.68 22.95
N GLN A 196 14.22 14.54 22.06
CA GLN A 196 15.02 14.13 20.89
C GLN A 196 16.45 13.63 21.20
N GLU A 197 16.79 13.33 22.47
CA GLU A 197 18.15 13.04 22.95
C GLU A 197 18.34 11.74 23.78
N SER A 198 17.45 10.73 23.74
CA SER A 198 17.69 9.46 24.47
C SER A 198 17.66 8.20 23.60
N VAL A 199 18.53 7.24 23.98
CA VAL A 199 18.74 5.92 23.38
C VAL A 199 17.59 4.95 23.66
N GLU A 200 16.70 5.28 24.60
CA GLU A 200 15.52 4.48 24.97
C GLU A 200 14.43 4.42 23.86
N LYS A 201 14.63 5.14 22.75
CA LYS A 201 13.71 5.18 21.60
C LYS A 201 13.60 3.86 20.83
N GLU A 202 14.65 3.04 20.68
CA GLU A 202 14.58 1.92 19.70
C GLU A 202 13.40 0.95 19.91
N ASN A 203 13.00 0.65 21.16
CA ASN A 203 11.87 -0.25 21.44
C ASN A 203 10.48 0.40 21.30
N TYR A 204 10.35 1.72 21.46
CA TYR A 204 9.08 2.44 21.30
C TYR A 204 8.69 2.58 19.83
N TRP A 205 9.68 2.74 18.95
CA TRP A 205 9.46 2.93 17.51
C TRP A 205 9.07 1.66 16.77
N GLU A 206 9.30 0.46 17.32
CA GLU A 206 8.98 -0.79 16.61
C GLU A 206 7.50 -1.19 16.70
N ASN A 207 6.78 -0.80 17.78
CA ASN A 207 5.41 -1.27 18.03
C ASN A 207 4.34 -0.16 18.01
N GLU A 208 4.67 1.09 18.40
CA GLU A 208 3.69 2.19 18.47
C GLU A 208 3.73 3.09 17.21
N PHE A 209 4.84 3.07 16.48
CA PHE A 209 5.00 3.84 15.25
C PHE A 209 4.02 3.42 14.16
N THR A 210 3.68 2.13 14.08
CA THR A 210 2.81 1.56 13.05
C THR A 210 1.35 1.97 13.19
N GLU A 211 0.94 2.44 14.37
CA GLU A 211 -0.44 2.87 14.64
C GLU A 211 -0.65 4.39 14.43
N THR A 212 0.35 5.07 13.85
CA THR A 212 0.28 6.51 13.58
C THR A 212 -0.27 6.82 12.18
N PRO A 213 -1.02 7.93 12.00
CA PRO A 213 -1.40 8.41 10.67
C PRO A 213 -0.17 8.64 9.77
N ALA A 214 0.92 9.15 10.34
CA ALA A 214 2.15 9.47 9.61
C ALA A 214 2.79 8.21 9.01
N TRP A 215 2.87 7.12 9.77
CA TRP A 215 3.37 5.85 9.25
C TRP A 215 2.52 5.33 8.10
N LEU A 216 1.19 5.31 8.28
CA LEU A 216 0.26 4.76 7.31
C LEU A 216 0.34 5.48 5.96
N ILE A 217 0.31 6.83 5.96
CA ILE A 217 0.37 7.61 4.72
C ILE A 217 1.74 7.52 4.05
N GLN A 218 2.84 7.53 4.83
CA GLN A 218 4.18 7.37 4.29
C GLN A 218 4.34 6.02 3.58
N LEU A 219 3.78 4.95 4.15
CA LEU A 219 3.83 3.62 3.56
C LEU A 219 3.04 3.55 2.28
N TYR A 220 1.86 4.16 2.27
CA TYR A 220 1.05 4.21 1.09
C TYR A 220 1.74 4.98 -0.04
N ILE A 221 2.34 6.14 0.26
CA ILE A 221 3.13 6.93 -0.70
C ILE A 221 4.28 6.09 -1.26
N TYR A 222 4.98 5.32 -0.42
CA TYR A 222 6.06 4.45 -0.88
C TYR A 222 5.59 3.44 -1.94
N TYR A 223 4.44 2.79 -1.73
CA TYR A 223 3.87 1.87 -2.72
C TYR A 223 3.27 2.58 -3.94
N TYR A 224 2.74 3.79 -3.76
CA TYR A 224 2.08 4.56 -4.82
C TYR A 224 3.08 5.15 -5.81
N LEU A 225 4.25 5.57 -5.35
CA LEU A 225 5.26 6.19 -6.22
C LEU A 225 5.96 5.13 -7.08
N GLU A 226 5.54 5.05 -8.33
CA GLU A 226 6.03 4.04 -9.27
C GLU A 226 7.32 4.44 -9.99
N THR A 227 7.73 5.71 -10.05
CA THR A 227 8.94 6.11 -10.80
C THR A 227 9.79 7.13 -10.04
N LYS A 228 11.06 7.26 -10.44
CA LYS A 228 11.96 8.28 -9.89
C LYS A 228 11.41 9.69 -10.14
N LYS A 229 10.78 9.90 -11.30
CA LYS A 229 10.17 11.18 -11.67
C LYS A 229 8.99 11.48 -10.74
N ASN A 230 8.10 10.51 -10.53
CA ASN A 230 6.99 10.65 -9.57
C ASN A 230 7.50 11.00 -8.18
N ALA A 231 8.58 10.35 -7.72
CA ALA A 231 9.15 10.64 -6.41
C ALA A 231 9.78 12.03 -6.29
N ILE A 232 10.35 12.56 -7.38
CA ILE A 232 10.85 13.94 -7.43
C ILE A 232 9.67 14.91 -7.41
N ASP A 233 8.68 14.70 -8.29
CA ASP A 233 7.52 15.59 -8.40
C ASP A 233 6.71 15.64 -7.10
N PHE A 234 6.52 14.50 -6.44
CA PHE A 234 5.93 14.44 -5.11
C PHE A 234 6.74 15.20 -4.07
N TYR A 235 8.07 15.12 -4.13
CA TYR A 235 8.94 15.81 -3.18
C TYR A 235 8.86 17.33 -3.33
N ASP A 236 8.87 17.80 -4.57
CA ASP A 236 8.73 19.22 -4.90
C ASP A 236 7.37 19.72 -4.41
N GLU A 237 6.30 18.94 -4.63
CA GLU A 237 4.96 19.26 -4.11
C GLU A 237 4.92 19.39 -2.58
N VAL A 238 5.55 18.47 -1.83
CA VAL A 238 5.61 18.59 -0.36
C VAL A 238 6.37 19.84 0.06
N ALA A 239 7.46 20.18 -0.63
CA ALA A 239 8.23 21.39 -0.33
C ALA A 239 7.41 22.66 -0.59
N GLU A 240 6.65 22.71 -1.68
CA GLU A 240 5.76 23.83 -1.99
C GLU A 240 4.62 23.96 -0.98
N LYS A 241 3.94 22.87 -0.64
CA LYS A 241 2.85 22.91 0.36
C LYS A 241 3.36 23.26 1.76
N LEU A 242 4.55 22.79 2.13
CA LEU A 242 5.18 23.18 3.39
C LEU A 242 5.55 24.67 3.41
N ARG A 243 6.03 25.22 2.29
CA ARG A 243 6.33 26.65 2.15
C ARG A 243 5.06 27.49 2.29
N PHE A 244 3.98 27.09 1.63
CA PHE A 244 2.67 27.71 1.84
C PHE A 244 2.27 27.72 3.33
N CYS A 245 2.43 26.58 4.02
CA CYS A 245 2.13 26.51 5.46
C CYS A 245 3.01 27.45 6.29
N MET A 246 4.27 27.66 5.93
CA MET A 246 5.11 28.67 6.57
C MET A 246 4.56 30.07 6.32
N ASP A 247 4.24 30.41 5.08
CA ASP A 247 3.78 31.76 4.75
C ASP A 247 2.44 32.09 5.46
N VAL A 248 1.55 31.11 5.62
CA VAL A 248 0.23 31.30 6.24
C VAL A 248 0.26 31.17 7.77
N PHE A 249 0.98 30.19 8.33
CA PHE A 249 0.85 29.81 9.75
C PHE A 249 2.07 30.15 10.63
N ILE A 250 3.17 30.70 10.08
CA ILE A 250 4.39 30.93 10.89
C ILE A 250 4.23 31.96 12.01
N GLN A 251 3.23 32.84 11.92
CA GLN A 251 2.90 33.81 12.96
C GLN A 251 2.12 33.18 14.13
N ASP A 252 1.53 32.00 13.93
CA ASP A 252 0.90 31.25 15.01
C ASP A 252 1.98 30.43 15.74
N SER A 253 2.29 30.85 16.97
CA SER A 253 3.27 30.16 17.82
C SER A 253 2.94 28.69 18.06
N SER A 254 1.66 28.32 17.99
CA SER A 254 1.18 26.94 18.21
C SER A 254 1.64 25.98 17.11
N TYR A 255 1.77 26.49 15.88
CA TYR A 255 2.12 25.69 14.69
C TYR A 255 3.55 25.92 14.20
N LYS A 256 4.15 27.06 14.55
CA LYS A 256 5.52 27.41 14.16
C LYS A 256 6.53 26.33 14.49
N ASP A 257 6.50 25.79 15.70
CA ASP A 257 7.45 24.75 16.13
C ASP A 257 7.28 23.46 15.33
N ILE A 258 6.04 23.06 15.05
CA ILE A 258 5.69 21.87 14.28
C ILE A 258 6.22 21.99 12.85
N ILE A 259 5.91 23.10 12.20
CA ILE A 259 6.35 23.41 10.83
C ILE A 259 7.88 23.43 10.77
N MET A 260 8.54 24.06 11.75
CA MET A 260 10.00 24.11 11.81
C MET A 260 10.63 22.74 12.08
N VAL A 261 10.04 21.91 12.93
CA VAL A 261 10.50 20.53 13.16
C VAL A 261 10.38 19.70 11.89
N PHE A 262 9.22 19.75 11.22
CA PHE A 262 9.03 19.03 9.96
C PHE A 262 9.99 19.53 8.87
N PHE A 263 10.19 20.84 8.77
CA PHE A 263 11.17 21.45 7.87
C PHE A 263 12.62 21.03 8.18
N LYS A 264 13.01 20.99 9.45
CA LYS A 264 14.34 20.49 9.85
C LYS A 264 14.48 19.00 9.50
N LYS A 265 13.47 18.17 9.78
CA LYS A 265 13.43 16.76 9.35
C LYS A 265 13.61 16.65 7.82
N LEU A 266 12.99 17.55 7.07
CA LEU A 266 13.09 17.63 5.62
C LEU A 266 14.51 17.98 5.15
N ILE A 267 15.10 19.05 5.70
CA ILE A 267 16.45 19.55 5.33
C ILE A 267 17.57 18.61 5.76
N ILE A 268 17.59 18.17 7.02
CA ILE A 268 18.64 17.27 7.55
C ILE A 268 18.77 16.04 6.65
N ARG A 269 17.64 15.58 6.10
CA ARG A 269 17.56 14.44 5.20
C ARG A 269 17.81 14.77 3.72
N GLN A 270 17.71 16.03 3.31
CA GLN A 270 18.24 16.49 2.02
C GLN A 270 19.77 16.57 2.02
N ASN A 271 20.35 17.09 3.12
CA ASN A 271 21.80 17.26 3.27
C ASN A 271 22.54 15.93 3.47
N THR A 272 21.83 14.83 3.72
CA THR A 272 22.34 13.44 3.68
C THR A 272 22.19 12.75 2.31
N LYS A 273 22.03 13.50 1.20
CA LYS A 273 22.06 12.94 -0.16
C LYS A 273 23.50 12.70 -0.62
N PRO A 274 23.99 11.46 -0.47
CA PRO A 274 24.01 10.53 -1.61
C PRO A 274 23.09 9.31 -1.43
N SER A 275 22.47 9.14 -0.27
CA SER A 275 21.89 7.84 0.09
C SER A 275 20.47 7.63 -0.44
N ILE A 276 19.51 8.55 -0.23
CA ILE A 276 18.08 8.30 -0.53
C ILE A 276 17.80 7.96 -2.00
N LEU A 277 18.43 8.66 -2.96
CA LEU A 277 18.28 8.38 -4.40
C LEU A 277 19.06 7.12 -4.83
N LYS A 278 20.12 6.76 -4.10
CA LYS A 278 20.87 5.53 -4.31
C LYS A 278 20.05 4.34 -3.81
N TRP A 279 19.51 4.41 -2.59
CA TRP A 279 18.61 3.41 -2.02
C TRP A 279 17.34 3.21 -2.83
N TRP A 280 16.66 4.27 -3.29
CA TRP A 280 15.46 4.10 -4.12
C TRP A 280 15.76 3.42 -5.47
N LYS A 281 16.97 3.60 -6.02
CA LYS A 281 17.45 2.84 -7.19
C LYS A 281 17.73 1.39 -6.84
N GLU A 282 18.41 1.10 -5.73
CA GLU A 282 18.73 -0.27 -5.29
C GLU A 282 17.46 -1.07 -4.98
N VAL A 283 16.51 -0.49 -4.24
CA VAL A 283 15.27 -1.17 -3.83
C VAL A 283 14.38 -1.49 -5.03
N LYS A 284 14.27 -0.56 -5.97
CA LYS A 284 13.48 -0.77 -7.18
C LYS A 284 14.18 -1.68 -8.18
N TRP A 285 15.51 -1.65 -8.23
CA TRP A 285 16.31 -2.62 -8.96
C TRP A 285 16.13 -4.03 -8.40
N ILE A 286 16.22 -4.21 -7.08
CA ILE A 286 15.95 -5.49 -6.41
C ILE A 286 14.52 -5.96 -6.70
N LYS A 287 13.52 -5.07 -6.61
CA LYS A 287 12.13 -5.42 -6.93
C LYS A 287 11.98 -5.89 -8.38
N ASN A 288 12.59 -5.18 -9.34
CA ASN A 288 12.59 -5.58 -10.76
C ASN A 288 13.34 -6.90 -11.00
N VAL A 289 14.47 -7.13 -10.33
CA VAL A 289 15.24 -8.38 -10.42
C VAL A 289 14.44 -9.54 -9.85
N VAL A 290 13.78 -9.36 -8.71
CA VAL A 290 12.93 -10.38 -8.09
C VAL A 290 11.68 -10.66 -8.93
N GLU A 291 11.10 -9.65 -9.57
CA GLU A 291 9.98 -9.82 -10.52
C GLU A 291 10.43 -10.53 -11.81
N ALA A 292 11.64 -10.26 -12.32
CA ALA A 292 12.22 -10.97 -13.45
C ALA A 292 12.61 -12.43 -13.12
N VAL A 293 13.06 -12.69 -11.88
CA VAL A 293 13.37 -14.04 -11.38
C VAL A 293 12.10 -14.85 -11.08
N LYS A 294 10.95 -14.17 -10.89
CA LYS A 294 9.62 -14.80 -10.78
C LYS A 294 9.04 -15.27 -12.13
N GLU A 295 9.73 -15.04 -13.24
CA GLU A 295 9.62 -15.89 -14.44
C GLU A 295 10.78 -16.92 -14.49
N PRO A 296 10.86 -17.91 -13.59
CA PRO A 296 11.85 -18.93 -13.80
C PRO A 296 11.23 -19.92 -14.80
N GLN A 297 11.71 -19.88 -16.06
CA GLN A 297 11.68 -21.07 -16.90
C GLN A 297 12.57 -22.13 -16.21
N LEU A 298 12.01 -22.84 -15.21
CA LEU A 298 12.64 -23.97 -14.52
C LEU A 298 12.57 -25.25 -15.36
N HIS A 299 12.64 -25.13 -16.67
CA HIS A 299 12.71 -26.29 -17.54
C HIS A 299 13.96 -26.15 -18.42
N PRO A 300 14.81 -27.19 -18.48
CA PRO A 300 15.90 -27.22 -19.46
C PRO A 300 15.39 -27.23 -20.92
N PHE A 301 14.08 -27.32 -21.12
CA PHE A 301 13.40 -27.34 -22.41
C PHE A 301 12.23 -26.35 -22.39
N LYS A 302 12.14 -25.52 -23.43
CA LYS A 302 11.15 -24.45 -23.56
C LYS A 302 9.75 -24.99 -23.91
N ASP A 303 9.68 -26.17 -24.51
CA ASP A 303 8.47 -26.94 -24.77
C ASP A 303 8.82 -28.44 -25.02
N ASN A 304 7.79 -29.28 -25.17
CA ASN A 304 7.93 -30.73 -25.35
C ASN A 304 8.56 -31.16 -26.70
N SER A 305 8.74 -30.25 -27.66
CA SER A 305 9.43 -30.53 -28.93
C SER A 305 10.94 -30.65 -28.77
N GLN A 306 11.48 -30.12 -27.67
CA GLN A 306 12.90 -30.16 -27.35
C GLN A 306 13.30 -31.38 -26.51
N LEU A 307 12.33 -32.23 -26.15
CA LEU A 307 12.61 -33.49 -25.48
C LEU A 307 13.28 -34.46 -26.47
N PRO A 308 14.40 -35.11 -26.09
CA PRO A 308 15.00 -36.12 -26.95
C PRO A 308 14.00 -37.24 -27.22
N ALA A 309 13.69 -37.46 -28.50
CA ALA A 309 12.80 -38.54 -28.92
C ALA A 309 13.38 -39.88 -28.45
N LYS A 310 12.56 -40.67 -27.76
CA LYS A 310 12.90 -42.00 -27.27
C LYS A 310 13.28 -42.87 -28.47
N LYS A 311 14.58 -43.08 -28.71
CA LYS A 311 15.04 -44.14 -29.61
C LYS A 311 14.75 -45.46 -28.92
N THR A 312 13.68 -46.12 -29.32
CA THR A 312 13.47 -47.53 -29.01
C THR A 312 14.62 -48.30 -29.67
N VAL A 313 15.61 -48.70 -28.88
CA VAL A 313 16.59 -49.69 -29.31
C VAL A 313 15.80 -50.99 -29.44
N GLN A 314 15.68 -51.52 -30.65
CA GLN A 314 15.25 -52.89 -30.83
C GLN A 314 16.32 -53.78 -30.22
N GLU A 315 16.01 -54.41 -29.10
CA GLU A 315 16.74 -55.58 -28.63
C GLU A 315 16.69 -56.64 -29.72
N LYS A 316 17.84 -56.91 -30.34
CA LYS A 316 18.01 -58.14 -31.11
C LYS A 316 17.99 -59.29 -30.11
N SER A 317 16.97 -60.12 -30.24
CA SER A 317 16.90 -61.43 -29.59
C SER A 317 18.08 -62.29 -30.06
N GLU A 318 19.07 -62.50 -29.19
CA GLU A 318 20.03 -63.57 -29.37
C GLU A 318 19.43 -64.85 -28.77
N GLU A 319 18.99 -65.74 -29.65
CA GLU A 319 18.62 -67.10 -29.32
C GLU A 319 19.85 -67.87 -28.80
N ASN A 320 19.67 -68.42 -27.60
CA ASN A 320 20.15 -69.73 -27.16
C ASN A 320 21.56 -70.16 -27.59
N ASN A 321 22.47 -70.21 -26.61
CA ASN A 321 23.17 -71.48 -26.40
C ASN A 321 23.29 -71.82 -24.92
N LYS A 322 22.75 -72.99 -24.60
CA LYS A 322 22.53 -73.55 -23.28
C LYS A 322 23.65 -74.56 -23.02
N GLY A 323 24.32 -74.40 -21.88
CA GLY A 323 24.98 -75.48 -21.15
C GLY A 323 26.39 -75.86 -21.62
N ASN A 324 27.38 -75.64 -20.75
CA ASN A 324 27.77 -76.70 -19.81
C ASN A 324 28.62 -76.10 -18.68
N ASN A 325 28.19 -76.35 -17.45
CA ASN A 325 29.02 -76.32 -16.26
C ASN A 325 29.99 -77.50 -16.33
N GLU A 326 31.23 -77.33 -15.86
CA GLU A 326 31.73 -78.09 -14.71
C GLU A 326 33.14 -77.64 -14.29
N GLU A 327 33.32 -77.71 -12.98
CA GLU A 327 34.45 -77.44 -12.09
C GLU A 327 35.85 -77.82 -12.58
N ASN A 328 36.88 -77.07 -12.14
CA ASN A 328 37.83 -77.59 -11.15
C ASN A 328 38.88 -76.55 -10.70
N ASN A 329 39.26 -76.71 -9.43
CA ASN A 329 40.24 -75.98 -8.63
C ASN A 329 41.71 -76.17 -9.10
N GLU A 330 42.61 -75.44 -8.42
CA GLU A 330 44.06 -75.70 -8.23
C GLU A 330 44.98 -75.39 -9.43
N GLU A 331 46.26 -75.07 -9.28
CA GLU A 331 47.09 -74.38 -8.29
C GLU A 331 48.39 -74.04 -9.06
N ASN A 332 49.31 -73.34 -8.41
CA ASN A 332 50.65 -72.98 -8.85
C ASN A 332 51.44 -74.01 -9.71
N ASN A 333 52.31 -73.43 -10.57
CA ASN A 333 53.50 -73.94 -11.27
C ASN A 333 53.35 -74.74 -12.57
#